data_AF-A0A7K5QXE2-F1
#
_entry.id   AF-A0A7K5QXE2-F1
#
_cell.length_a   1.000
_cell.length_b   1.000
_cell.length_c   1.000
_cell.angle_alpha   90.00
_cell.angle_beta   90.00
_cell.angle_gamma   90.00
#
_symmetry.space_group_name_H-M   'P 1'
#
loop_
_entity.id
_entity.type
_entity.pdbx_description
1 polymer ?
#
loop_
_entity_poly.entity_id
_entity_poly.type
_entity_poly.pdbx_seq_one_letter_code
_entity_poly.pdbx_strand_id
1 'polypeptide(L)'
;ALEKKVVKSKVGEKVSLPCCHEIPRSESLHKYRVYWQKNITDVVLAYSEGNKISQHERYQNRTEMDPWNLTLWISPMEILDNGSYQCVVQRNSVLVCSDSVILYVTAEFSKPNITAEVSADSCESTEMVITCSSHGGFPKPRISGALNNMSVEWNASWVSESSFSPYNVSGKLVLNVTKDVNITCTVEYSGFAKSTSLLLNKTNDCFVPPAPPPYNVITASIIIVITFILAVTLTARYLPRHVFPHCCKRQDSVEEGVKEYTKAPMSSKVTSETSSV
;
A
#
# COMPACT_ATOMS: atom_id res chain seq x y z
N ALA A 1 20.18 -28.08 -30.06
CA ALA A 1 19.29 -28.31 -28.91
C ALA A 1 17.86 -28.25 -29.42
N LEU A 2 17.01 -29.25 -29.13
CA LEU A 2 15.61 -29.22 -29.55
C LEU A 2 14.91 -28.09 -28.78
N GLU A 3 14.39 -27.07 -29.46
CA GLU A 3 13.62 -26.00 -28.82
C GLU A 3 12.40 -26.61 -28.13
N LYS A 4 12.26 -26.39 -26.82
CA LYS A 4 11.07 -26.80 -26.08
C LYS A 4 9.95 -25.81 -26.39
N LYS A 5 8.77 -26.31 -26.79
CA LYS A 5 7.58 -25.48 -27.01
C LYS A 5 7.17 -24.83 -25.69
N VAL A 6 6.91 -23.52 -25.70
CA VAL A 6 6.50 -22.75 -24.52
C VAL A 6 5.10 -22.21 -24.73
N VAL A 7 4.21 -22.48 -23.78
CA VAL A 7 2.83 -21.98 -23.74
C VAL A 7 2.66 -21.17 -22.46
N LYS A 8 1.98 -20.02 -22.56
CA LYS A 8 1.65 -19.15 -21.42
C LYS A 8 0.13 -19.01 -21.33
N SER A 9 -0.43 -19.09 -20.13
CA SER A 9 -1.87 -18.95 -19.89
C SER A 9 -2.13 -18.28 -18.54
N LYS A 10 -3.28 -17.63 -18.37
CA LYS A 10 -3.71 -17.13 -17.07
C LYS A 10 -4.60 -18.16 -16.36
N VAL A 11 -4.64 -18.09 -15.02
CA VAL A 11 -5.61 -18.83 -14.20
C VAL A 11 -7.04 -18.56 -14.69
N GLY A 12 -7.86 -19.60 -14.76
CA GLY A 12 -9.25 -19.52 -15.22
C GLY A 12 -9.45 -19.67 -16.73
N GLU A 13 -8.41 -19.49 -17.55
CA GLU A 13 -8.51 -19.58 -19.01
C GLU A 13 -8.53 -21.04 -19.51
N LYS A 14 -8.92 -21.21 -20.78
CA LYS A 14 -8.76 -22.46 -21.55
C LYS A 14 -7.49 -22.38 -22.39
N VAL A 15 -6.63 -23.39 -22.31
CA VAL A 15 -5.40 -23.47 -23.12
C VAL A 15 -5.34 -24.77 -23.90
N SER A 16 -4.62 -24.76 -25.02
CA SER A 16 -4.20 -25.95 -25.75
C SER A 16 -2.69 -26.18 -25.65
N LEU A 17 -2.30 -27.44 -25.47
CA LEU A 17 -0.92 -27.92 -25.57
C LEU A 17 -0.80 -28.79 -26.82
N PRO A 18 -0.04 -28.35 -27.84
CA PRO A 18 0.06 -29.07 -29.10
C PRO A 18 0.86 -30.36 -28.92
N CYS A 19 0.38 -31.47 -29.48
CA CYS A 19 1.17 -32.69 -29.61
C CYS A 19 2.10 -32.60 -30.84
N CYS A 20 2.93 -33.62 -31.01
CA CYS A 20 3.90 -33.72 -32.09
C CYS A 20 3.50 -34.69 -33.21
N HIS A 21 2.25 -35.18 -33.19
CA HIS A 21 1.74 -36.09 -34.19
C HIS A 21 0.27 -35.79 -34.52
N GLU A 22 -0.07 -35.91 -35.80
CA GLU A 22 -1.45 -35.88 -36.28
C GLU A 22 -1.79 -37.24 -36.88
N ILE A 23 -2.92 -37.81 -36.47
CA ILE A 23 -3.43 -39.06 -37.01
C ILE A 23 -3.91 -38.81 -38.44
N PRO A 24 -3.39 -39.55 -39.44
CA PRO A 24 -3.85 -39.43 -40.81
C PRO A 24 -5.35 -39.68 -40.91
N ARG A 25 -6.07 -38.93 -41.75
CA ARG A 25 -7.53 -39.09 -41.94
C ARG A 25 -7.95 -40.49 -42.40
N SER A 26 -7.03 -41.25 -42.99
CA SER A 26 -7.22 -42.66 -43.39
C SER A 26 -7.10 -43.65 -42.23
N GLU A 27 -6.75 -43.18 -41.03
CA GLU A 27 -6.53 -43.99 -39.84
C GLU A 27 -7.48 -43.60 -38.70
N SER A 28 -7.52 -44.43 -37.67
CA SER A 28 -8.32 -44.19 -36.48
C SER A 28 -7.45 -44.25 -35.23
N LEU A 29 -7.90 -43.54 -34.19
CA LEU A 29 -7.28 -43.54 -32.86
C LEU A 29 -7.16 -44.95 -32.26
N HIS A 30 -7.93 -45.94 -32.75
CA HIS A 30 -7.82 -47.34 -32.31
C HIS A 30 -6.43 -47.95 -32.50
N LYS A 31 -5.66 -47.49 -33.51
CA LYS A 31 -4.30 -48.00 -33.78
C LYS A 31 -3.23 -47.34 -32.91
N TYR A 32 -3.61 -46.35 -32.11
CA TYR A 32 -2.70 -45.49 -31.36
C TYR A 32 -2.89 -45.65 -29.85
N ARG A 33 -1.79 -45.49 -29.12
CA ARG A 33 -1.78 -45.23 -27.68
C ARG A 33 -1.16 -43.86 -27.47
N VAL A 34 -1.88 -42.99 -26.77
CA VAL A 34 -1.48 -41.60 -26.57
C VAL A 34 -1.48 -41.32 -25.08
N TYR A 35 -0.37 -40.76 -24.59
CA TYR A 35 -0.20 -40.34 -23.21
C TYR A 35 0.11 -38.85 -23.18
N TRP A 36 -0.64 -38.12 -22.38
CA TRP A 36 -0.22 -36.82 -21.90
C TRP A 36 0.25 -36.96 -20.46
N GLN A 37 1.49 -36.59 -20.21
CA GLN A 37 2.14 -36.74 -18.91
C GLN A 37 2.62 -35.38 -18.42
N LYS A 38 2.51 -35.11 -17.12
CA LYS A 38 3.10 -33.96 -16.44
C LYS A 38 4.29 -34.44 -15.61
N ASN A 39 5.41 -33.73 -15.71
CA ASN A 39 6.66 -34.07 -15.02
C ASN A 39 7.11 -35.52 -15.21
N ILE A 40 6.78 -36.14 -16.35
CA ILE A 40 7.08 -37.54 -16.74
C ILE A 40 6.29 -38.59 -15.93
N THR A 41 5.93 -38.32 -14.68
CA THR A 41 5.30 -39.30 -13.79
C THR A 41 3.77 -39.26 -13.81
N ASP A 42 3.18 -38.08 -13.94
CA ASP A 42 1.76 -37.89 -13.70
C ASP A 42 1.00 -37.99 -15.02
N VAL A 43 0.30 -39.12 -15.24
CA VAL A 43 -0.53 -39.30 -16.43
C VAL A 43 -1.75 -38.37 -16.35
N VAL A 44 -1.71 -37.25 -17.07
CA VAL A 44 -2.81 -36.29 -17.16
C VAL A 44 -4.03 -36.98 -17.76
N LEU A 45 -3.83 -37.60 -18.93
CA LEU A 45 -4.78 -38.51 -19.56
C LEU A 45 -4.06 -39.50 -20.48
N ALA A 46 -4.73 -40.62 -20.76
CA ALA A 46 -4.26 -41.59 -21.74
C ALA A 46 -5.41 -42.19 -22.56
N TYR A 47 -5.13 -42.44 -23.83
CA TYR A 47 -6.01 -43.13 -24.76
C TYR A 47 -5.37 -44.40 -25.30
N SER A 48 -6.16 -45.45 -25.45
CA SER A 48 -5.80 -46.70 -26.12
C SER A 48 -7.04 -47.28 -26.78
N GLU A 49 -6.87 -47.85 -27.97
CA GLU A 49 -7.97 -48.49 -28.71
C GLU A 49 -9.18 -47.55 -28.86
N GLY A 50 -8.94 -46.26 -29.12
CA GLY A 50 -9.98 -45.24 -29.31
C GLY A 50 -10.67 -44.75 -28.03
N ASN A 51 -10.35 -45.35 -26.86
CA ASN A 51 -11.00 -45.05 -25.59
C ASN A 51 -10.04 -44.37 -24.62
N LYS A 52 -10.56 -43.48 -23.76
CA LYS A 52 -9.82 -42.90 -22.64
C LYS A 52 -9.67 -43.97 -21.56
N ILE A 53 -8.43 -44.39 -21.27
CA ILE A 53 -8.13 -45.48 -20.33
C ILE A 53 -7.62 -44.99 -18.97
N SER A 54 -7.16 -43.74 -18.90
CA SER A 54 -6.67 -43.14 -17.66
C SER A 54 -6.88 -41.63 -17.69
N GLN A 55 -7.17 -41.05 -16.52
CA GLN A 55 -7.21 -39.62 -16.30
C GLN A 55 -6.91 -39.36 -14.82
N HIS A 56 -5.95 -38.49 -14.56
CA HIS A 56 -5.62 -38.11 -13.18
C HIS A 56 -6.77 -37.27 -12.58
N GLU A 57 -7.08 -37.50 -11.30
CA GLU A 57 -8.25 -36.95 -10.60
C GLU A 57 -8.37 -35.42 -10.73
N ARG A 58 -7.27 -34.70 -10.49
CA ARG A 58 -7.16 -33.23 -10.65
C ARG A 58 -7.59 -32.69 -12.02
N TYR A 59 -7.55 -33.53 -13.06
CA TYR A 59 -7.84 -33.17 -14.44
C TYR A 59 -9.21 -33.67 -14.93
N GLN A 60 -9.98 -34.36 -14.08
CA GLN A 60 -11.34 -34.79 -14.38
C GLN A 60 -12.23 -33.58 -14.70
N ASN A 61 -13.05 -33.69 -15.74
CA ASN A 61 -13.91 -32.62 -16.26
C ASN A 61 -13.18 -31.32 -16.67
N ARG A 62 -11.85 -31.32 -16.65
CA ARG A 62 -11.00 -30.17 -16.99
C ARG A 62 -10.15 -30.37 -18.24
N THR A 63 -10.05 -31.62 -18.71
CA THR A 63 -9.19 -31.96 -19.85
C THR A 63 -9.92 -32.76 -20.91
N GLU A 64 -9.60 -32.44 -22.15
CA GLU A 64 -10.05 -33.12 -23.36
C GLU A 64 -8.88 -33.22 -24.34
N MET A 65 -8.89 -34.24 -25.19
CA MET A 65 -7.88 -34.41 -26.24
C MET A 65 -8.56 -34.46 -27.59
N ASP A 66 -8.05 -33.69 -28.55
CA ASP A 66 -8.51 -33.79 -29.93
C ASP A 66 -8.09 -35.15 -30.52
N PRO A 67 -9.01 -35.95 -31.10
CA PRO A 67 -8.71 -37.30 -31.54
C PRO A 67 -7.91 -37.35 -32.85
N TRP A 68 -7.72 -36.23 -33.54
CA TRP A 68 -6.95 -36.14 -34.79
C TRP A 68 -5.55 -35.60 -34.56
N ASN A 69 -5.44 -34.37 -34.03
CA ASN A 69 -4.13 -33.72 -33.82
C ASN A 69 -3.53 -33.95 -32.42
N LEU A 70 -4.25 -34.70 -31.55
CA LEU A 70 -3.80 -35.13 -30.23
C LEU A 70 -3.50 -33.97 -29.27
N THR A 71 -3.96 -32.76 -29.59
CA THR A 71 -3.82 -31.56 -28.76
C THR A 71 -4.57 -31.76 -27.45
N LEU A 72 -3.88 -31.52 -26.34
CA LEU A 72 -4.51 -31.51 -25.01
C LEU A 72 -5.09 -30.13 -24.75
N TRP A 73 -6.35 -30.07 -24.36
CA TRP A 73 -6.99 -28.87 -23.84
C TRP A 73 -7.14 -28.97 -22.33
N ILE A 74 -6.89 -27.86 -21.62
CA ILE A 74 -7.05 -27.74 -20.18
C ILE A 74 -7.94 -26.52 -19.88
N SER A 75 -9.00 -26.69 -19.10
CA SER A 75 -9.92 -25.61 -18.70
C SER A 75 -10.75 -26.00 -17.45
N PRO A 76 -10.91 -25.10 -16.46
CA PRO A 76 -10.19 -23.85 -16.28
C PRO A 76 -8.73 -24.11 -15.86
N MET A 77 -7.82 -23.22 -16.22
CA MET A 77 -6.41 -23.28 -15.80
C MET A 77 -6.23 -23.02 -14.30
N GLU A 78 -5.36 -23.79 -13.63
CA GLU A 78 -4.96 -23.59 -12.23
C GLU A 78 -3.45 -23.39 -12.10
N ILE A 79 -2.98 -22.76 -11.00
CA ILE A 79 -1.54 -22.55 -10.75
C ILE A 79 -0.78 -23.88 -10.70
N LEU A 80 -1.39 -24.93 -10.15
CA LEU A 80 -0.82 -26.27 -10.06
C LEU A 80 -0.57 -26.92 -11.43
N ASP A 81 -1.17 -26.40 -12.50
CA ASP A 81 -0.91 -26.87 -13.87
C ASP A 81 0.40 -26.33 -14.42
N ASN A 82 1.00 -25.31 -13.81
CA ASN A 82 2.33 -24.84 -14.19
C ASN A 82 3.34 -26.01 -14.17
N GLY A 83 4.08 -26.18 -15.26
CA GLY A 83 5.09 -27.23 -15.34
C GLY A 83 5.35 -27.77 -16.75
N SER A 84 6.10 -28.87 -16.80
CA SER A 84 6.46 -29.53 -18.05
C SER A 84 5.46 -30.65 -18.37
N TYR A 85 4.94 -30.62 -19.58
CA TYR A 85 4.09 -31.66 -20.14
C TYR A 85 4.83 -32.40 -21.25
N GLN A 86 4.44 -33.64 -21.50
CA GLN A 86 4.96 -34.46 -22.57
C GLN A 86 3.82 -35.20 -23.27
N CYS A 87 3.78 -35.10 -24.60
CA CYS A 87 2.93 -35.94 -25.44
C CYS A 87 3.74 -37.15 -25.89
N VAL A 88 3.25 -38.36 -25.64
CA VAL A 88 3.86 -39.61 -26.10
C VAL A 88 2.86 -40.38 -26.93
N VAL A 89 3.21 -40.65 -28.19
CA VAL A 89 2.34 -41.30 -29.17
C VAL A 89 3.00 -42.59 -29.64
N GLN A 90 2.30 -43.71 -29.47
CA GLN A 90 2.69 -45.01 -29.96
C GLN A 90 1.67 -45.51 -30.99
N ARG A 91 2.14 -46.22 -32.01
CA ARG A 91 1.32 -46.91 -33.00
C ARG A 91 1.72 -48.37 -33.03
N ASN A 92 0.77 -49.29 -32.81
CA ASN A 92 1.04 -50.73 -32.72
C ASN A 92 2.25 -51.05 -31.80
N SER A 93 2.32 -50.39 -30.64
CA SER A 93 3.41 -50.51 -29.64
C SER A 93 4.78 -49.95 -30.07
N VAL A 94 4.88 -49.28 -31.21
CA VAL A 94 6.10 -48.57 -31.66
C VAL A 94 5.97 -47.08 -31.35
N LEU A 95 6.99 -46.48 -30.73
CA LEU A 95 7.02 -45.04 -30.47
C LEU A 95 7.05 -44.28 -31.80
N VAL A 96 6.04 -43.47 -32.04
CA VAL A 96 5.93 -42.58 -33.22
C VAL A 96 6.40 -41.18 -32.87
N CYS A 97 6.02 -40.69 -31.68
CA CYS A 97 6.34 -39.34 -31.27
C CYS A 97 6.49 -39.18 -29.76
N SER A 98 7.41 -38.32 -29.36
CA SER A 98 7.59 -37.88 -27.97
C SER A 98 8.10 -36.45 -27.97
N ASP A 99 7.31 -35.51 -27.45
CA ASP A 99 7.66 -34.08 -27.45
C ASP A 99 7.19 -33.38 -26.18
N SER A 100 7.93 -32.35 -25.77
CA SER A 100 7.72 -31.65 -24.50
C SER A 100 7.19 -30.23 -24.70
N VAL A 101 6.24 -29.84 -23.86
CA VAL A 101 5.67 -28.49 -23.82
C VAL A 101 5.81 -27.94 -22.39
N ILE A 102 6.40 -26.76 -22.24
CA ILE A 102 6.45 -26.06 -20.95
C ILE A 102 5.26 -25.12 -20.87
N LEU A 103 4.41 -25.33 -19.87
CA LEU A 103 3.27 -24.48 -19.56
C LEU A 103 3.62 -23.54 -18.40
N TYR A 104 3.61 -22.24 -18.66
CA TYR A 104 3.70 -21.20 -17.65
C TYR A 104 2.32 -20.62 -17.34
N VAL A 105 1.93 -20.71 -16.08
CA VAL A 105 0.66 -20.15 -15.60
C VAL A 105 0.93 -18.82 -14.90
N THR A 106 0.07 -17.82 -15.11
CA THR A 106 0.08 -16.56 -14.36
C THR A 106 -1.24 -16.32 -13.64
N ALA A 107 -1.16 -15.69 -12.47
CA ALA A 107 -2.31 -15.11 -11.78
C ALA A 107 -2.05 -13.62 -11.59
N GLU A 108 -3.06 -12.80 -11.85
CA GLU A 108 -2.88 -11.36 -11.76
C GLU A 108 -2.83 -10.88 -10.31
N PHE A 109 -1.84 -10.05 -10.02
CA PHE A 109 -1.78 -9.32 -8.75
C PHE A 109 -2.92 -8.30 -8.65
N SER A 110 -3.39 -8.03 -7.44
CA SER A 110 -4.27 -6.89 -7.17
C SER A 110 -3.58 -5.57 -7.53
N LYS A 111 -4.34 -4.51 -7.80
CA LYS A 111 -3.76 -3.16 -7.94
C LYS A 111 -2.96 -2.85 -6.65
N PRO A 112 -1.70 -2.39 -6.73
CA PRO A 112 -0.91 -2.10 -5.53
C PRO A 112 -1.59 -1.03 -4.69
N ASN A 113 -1.58 -1.20 -3.38
CA ASN A 113 -2.03 -0.20 -2.42
C ASN A 113 -0.82 0.44 -1.74
N ILE A 114 -0.81 1.76 -1.63
CA ILE A 114 0.27 2.51 -0.97
C ILE A 114 -0.29 3.19 0.27
N THR A 115 0.33 2.95 1.42
CA THR A 115 0.06 3.67 2.67
C THR A 115 1.31 4.39 3.13
N ALA A 116 1.13 5.54 3.79
CA ALA A 116 2.22 6.33 4.35
C ALA A 116 1.85 6.72 5.78
N GLU A 117 2.75 6.41 6.72
CA GLU A 117 2.60 6.72 8.15
C GLU A 117 3.73 7.65 8.57
N VAL A 118 3.42 8.74 9.27
CA VAL A 118 4.42 9.67 9.80
C VAL A 118 5.05 9.04 11.05
N SER A 119 6.37 8.83 11.03
CA SER A 119 7.12 8.32 12.18
C SER A 119 7.67 9.45 13.05
N ALA A 120 8.14 10.52 12.41
CA ALA A 120 8.66 11.71 13.07
C ALA A 120 8.40 12.94 12.19
N ASP A 121 8.16 14.09 12.81
CA ASP A 121 7.90 15.32 12.08
C ASP A 121 8.74 16.48 12.64
N SER A 122 9.25 17.30 11.74
CA SER A 122 10.08 18.46 12.05
C SER A 122 9.86 19.55 11.01
N CYS A 123 10.29 20.77 11.31
CA CYS A 123 10.16 21.87 10.37
C CYS A 123 10.92 21.67 9.05
N GLU A 124 12.01 20.89 9.07
CA GLU A 124 12.83 20.68 7.89
C GLU A 124 12.33 19.48 7.07
N SER A 125 11.96 18.39 7.74
CA SER A 125 11.49 17.16 7.10
C SER A 125 10.48 16.38 7.93
N THR A 126 9.55 15.73 7.25
CA THR A 126 8.66 14.71 7.80
C THR A 126 9.20 13.33 7.44
N GLU A 127 9.58 12.53 8.45
CA GLU A 127 9.95 11.13 8.24
C GLU A 127 8.69 10.28 8.09
N MET A 128 8.62 9.51 7.01
CA MET A 128 7.48 8.66 6.68
C MET A 128 7.90 7.23 6.43
N VAL A 129 7.14 6.29 6.98
CA VAL A 129 7.20 4.87 6.66
C VAL A 129 6.13 4.58 5.62
N ILE A 130 6.58 4.27 4.41
CA ILE A 130 5.71 3.99 3.27
C ILE A 130 5.66 2.48 3.05
N THR A 131 4.45 1.95 2.95
CA THR A 131 4.21 0.53 2.64
C THR A 131 3.48 0.42 1.32
N CYS A 132 3.99 -0.41 0.41
CA CYS A 132 3.31 -0.81 -0.81
C CYS A 132 2.97 -2.30 -0.75
N SER A 133 1.70 -2.65 -0.91
CA SER A 133 1.24 -4.05 -0.87
C SER A 133 0.40 -4.44 -2.09
N SER A 134 0.50 -5.71 -2.47
CA SER A 134 -0.33 -6.33 -3.51
C SER A 134 -0.48 -7.84 -3.27
N HIS A 135 -1.57 -8.43 -3.75
CA HIS A 135 -2.02 -9.75 -3.30
C HIS A 135 -2.44 -10.66 -4.45
N GLY A 136 -2.41 -11.98 -4.17
CA GLY A 136 -3.06 -13.03 -4.98
C GLY A 136 -2.42 -13.36 -6.32
N GLY A 137 -1.22 -12.86 -6.62
CA GLY A 137 -0.61 -13.04 -7.93
C GLY A 137 0.40 -14.19 -8.03
N PHE A 138 0.70 -14.62 -9.25
CA PHE A 138 1.64 -15.70 -9.53
C PHE A 138 2.30 -15.47 -10.91
N PRO A 139 3.61 -15.73 -11.10
CA PRO A 139 4.58 -16.30 -10.15
C PRO A 139 5.11 -15.26 -9.14
N LYS A 140 6.19 -15.61 -8.42
CA LYS A 140 6.87 -14.71 -7.49
C LYS A 140 7.14 -13.32 -8.12
N PRO A 141 6.73 -12.22 -7.47
CA PRO A 141 6.85 -10.87 -8.02
C PRO A 141 8.16 -10.18 -7.63
N ARG A 142 8.37 -9.01 -8.23
CA ARG A 142 9.31 -7.97 -7.78
C ARG A 142 8.56 -6.67 -7.52
N ILE A 143 9.01 -5.91 -6.52
CA ILE A 143 8.56 -4.53 -6.32
C ILE A 143 9.65 -3.60 -6.82
N SER A 144 9.27 -2.67 -7.68
CA SER A 144 10.05 -1.53 -8.12
C SER A 144 9.27 -0.25 -7.86
N GLY A 145 9.91 0.90 -7.98
CA GLY A 145 9.23 2.17 -7.83
C GLY A 145 10.12 3.35 -8.12
N ALA A 146 9.51 4.53 -8.14
CA ALA A 146 10.22 5.77 -8.39
C ALA A 146 9.71 6.89 -7.49
N LEU A 147 10.63 7.77 -7.13
CA LEU A 147 10.40 9.01 -6.41
C LEU A 147 10.77 10.17 -7.33
N ASN A 148 9.78 10.94 -7.81
CA ASN A 148 10.02 11.99 -8.83
C ASN A 148 10.88 11.50 -10.03
N ASN A 149 10.57 10.32 -10.57
CA ASN A 149 11.30 9.63 -11.65
C ASN A 149 12.69 9.06 -11.31
N MET A 150 13.13 9.15 -10.06
CA MET A 150 14.36 8.46 -9.61
C MET A 150 14.00 7.11 -9.01
N SER A 151 14.63 6.03 -9.48
CA SER A 151 14.39 4.68 -8.98
C SER A 151 14.69 4.57 -7.48
N VAL A 152 13.81 3.90 -6.74
CA VAL A 152 14.01 3.62 -5.31
C VAL A 152 13.99 2.12 -5.04
N GLU A 153 14.83 1.70 -4.10
CA GLU A 153 14.88 0.32 -3.64
C GLU A 153 13.91 0.12 -2.47
N TRP A 154 12.99 -0.82 -2.64
CA TRP A 154 12.03 -1.17 -1.60
C TRP A 154 12.57 -2.34 -0.78
N ASN A 155 12.42 -2.28 0.54
CA ASN A 155 12.61 -3.44 1.40
C ASN A 155 11.41 -4.40 1.21
N ALA A 156 11.50 -5.22 0.16
CA ALA A 156 10.42 -6.07 -0.31
C ALA A 156 10.46 -7.45 0.33
N SER A 157 9.28 -7.92 0.74
CA SER A 157 9.03 -9.25 1.26
C SER A 157 7.80 -9.84 0.59
N TRP A 158 7.72 -11.17 0.55
CA TRP A 158 6.56 -11.88 0.01
C TRP A 158 6.24 -13.09 0.88
N VAL A 159 4.96 -13.46 0.88
CA VAL A 159 4.43 -14.62 1.58
C VAL A 159 3.67 -15.47 0.58
N SER A 160 3.90 -16.78 0.65
CA SER A 160 3.14 -17.80 -0.07
C SER A 160 3.22 -19.11 0.69
N GLU A 161 2.18 -19.95 0.57
CA GLU A 161 2.13 -21.26 1.22
C GLU A 161 3.11 -22.26 0.60
N SER A 162 3.32 -22.16 -0.72
CA SER A 162 4.19 -23.05 -1.48
C SER A 162 4.69 -22.36 -2.75
N SER A 163 5.61 -23.00 -3.49
CA SER A 163 6.04 -22.51 -4.80
C SER A 163 4.96 -22.58 -5.90
N PHE A 164 3.81 -23.20 -5.62
CA PHE A 164 2.67 -23.30 -6.54
C PHE A 164 1.38 -22.70 -5.93
N SER A 165 1.53 -21.80 -4.97
CA SER A 165 0.42 -21.04 -4.39
C SER A 165 0.52 -19.56 -4.81
N PRO A 166 -0.58 -18.78 -4.75
CA PRO A 166 -0.52 -17.34 -4.96
C PRO A 166 0.45 -16.65 -3.99
N TYR A 167 1.02 -15.53 -4.42
CA TYR A 167 1.93 -14.69 -3.64
C TYR A 167 1.23 -13.40 -3.20
N ASN A 168 1.49 -13.02 -1.96
CA ASN A 168 1.24 -11.68 -1.43
C ASN A 168 2.58 -10.99 -1.26
N VAL A 169 2.71 -9.74 -1.69
CA VAL A 169 3.95 -8.98 -1.67
C VAL A 169 3.76 -7.66 -0.93
N SER A 170 4.75 -7.28 -0.14
CA SER A 170 4.76 -6.03 0.61
C SER A 170 6.17 -5.44 0.64
N GLY A 171 6.30 -4.17 0.26
CA GLY A 171 7.54 -3.42 0.26
C GLY A 171 7.45 -2.25 1.21
N LYS A 172 8.50 -2.04 2.01
CA LYS A 172 8.63 -0.88 2.91
C LYS A 172 9.74 0.05 2.46
N LEU A 173 9.52 1.35 2.62
CA LEU A 173 10.50 2.40 2.35
C LEU A 173 10.38 3.47 3.43
N VAL A 174 11.52 3.96 3.94
CA VAL A 174 11.56 5.09 4.88
C VAL A 174 12.10 6.30 4.15
N LEU A 175 11.37 7.41 4.16
CA LEU A 175 11.74 8.65 3.46
C LEU A 175 11.63 9.86 4.37
N ASN A 176 12.58 10.78 4.23
CA ASN A 176 12.51 12.13 4.79
C ASN A 176 11.96 13.09 3.73
N VAL A 177 10.71 13.50 3.90
CA VAL A 177 9.97 14.34 2.96
C VAL A 177 10.17 15.82 3.31
N THR A 178 10.91 16.55 2.48
CA THR A 178 11.19 17.99 2.66
C THR A 178 10.29 18.91 1.85
N LYS A 179 9.60 18.34 0.85
CA LYS A 179 8.62 18.97 -0.03
C LYS A 179 7.65 17.91 -0.51
N ASP A 180 6.54 18.31 -1.12
CA ASP A 180 5.60 17.36 -1.68
C ASP A 180 6.27 16.54 -2.80
N VAL A 181 6.08 15.22 -2.73
CA VAL A 181 6.75 14.27 -3.61
C VAL A 181 5.79 13.19 -4.05
N ASN A 182 5.83 12.82 -5.32
CA ASN A 182 5.05 11.71 -5.84
C ASN A 182 5.86 10.42 -5.77
N ILE A 183 5.33 9.41 -5.08
CA ILE A 183 5.91 8.08 -5.05
C ILE A 183 5.09 7.12 -5.90
N THR A 184 5.76 6.35 -6.74
CA THR A 184 5.17 5.27 -7.53
C THR A 184 5.69 3.94 -7.04
N CYS A 185 4.78 3.00 -6.85
CA CYS A 185 5.09 1.59 -6.61
C CYS A 185 4.59 0.75 -7.78
N THR A 186 5.41 -0.18 -8.24
CA THR A 186 5.14 -1.08 -9.35
C THR A 186 5.43 -2.52 -8.94
N VAL A 187 4.44 -3.40 -9.15
CA VAL A 187 4.58 -4.84 -8.94
C VAL A 187 4.76 -5.50 -10.29
N GLU A 188 5.94 -6.09 -10.49
CA GLU A 188 6.37 -6.73 -11.73
C GLU A 188 6.38 -8.26 -11.59
N TYR A 189 5.82 -8.97 -12.58
CA TYR A 189 5.74 -10.43 -12.57
C TYR A 189 5.57 -10.96 -14.00
N SER A 190 6.40 -11.93 -14.41
CA SER A 190 6.30 -12.59 -15.72
C SER A 190 6.18 -11.63 -16.94
N GLY A 191 6.80 -10.45 -16.87
CA GLY A 191 6.74 -9.41 -17.92
C GLY A 191 5.50 -8.49 -17.85
N PHE A 192 4.60 -8.72 -16.89
CA PHE A 192 3.50 -7.81 -16.57
C PHE A 192 3.91 -6.86 -15.44
N ALA A 193 3.28 -5.69 -15.41
CA ALA A 193 3.45 -4.69 -14.37
C ALA A 193 2.10 -4.10 -13.96
N LYS A 194 1.88 -3.90 -12.67
CA LYS A 194 0.77 -3.09 -12.13
C LYS A 194 1.34 -2.02 -11.22
N SER A 195 0.96 -0.77 -11.43
CA SER A 195 1.50 0.37 -10.70
C SER A 195 0.43 1.24 -10.04
N THR A 196 0.79 1.87 -8.94
CA THR A 196 0.02 2.90 -8.24
C THR A 196 0.95 4.03 -7.85
N SER A 197 0.43 5.26 -7.84
CA SER A 197 1.17 6.43 -7.36
C SER A 197 0.41 7.12 -6.23
N LEU A 198 1.15 7.73 -5.30
CA LEU A 198 0.64 8.46 -4.15
C LEU A 198 1.42 9.77 -3.99
N LEU A 199 0.70 10.87 -3.80
CA LEU A 199 1.31 12.15 -3.42
C LEU A 199 1.56 12.15 -1.90
N LEU A 200 2.81 12.34 -1.51
CA LEU A 200 3.24 12.51 -0.13
C LEU A 200 3.36 14.01 0.14
N ASN A 201 2.56 14.51 1.08
CA ASN A 201 2.58 15.91 1.45
C ASN A 201 3.52 16.14 2.62
N LYS A 202 4.33 17.20 2.58
CA LYS A 202 5.06 17.63 3.77
C LYS A 202 4.09 18.23 4.79
N THR A 203 4.18 17.81 6.05
CA THR A 203 3.45 18.47 7.13
C THR A 203 4.13 19.82 7.43
N ASN A 204 3.36 20.91 7.44
CA ASN A 204 3.89 22.27 7.64
C ASN A 204 3.58 22.82 9.04
N ASP A 205 3.33 21.96 10.03
CA ASP A 205 2.95 22.41 11.37
C ASP A 205 4.20 22.80 12.19
N CYS A 206 4.71 23.99 11.89
CA CYS A 206 5.84 24.59 12.58
C CYS A 206 5.38 25.57 13.64
N PHE A 207 5.27 25.10 14.88
CA PHE A 207 5.32 26.00 16.02
C PHE A 207 6.79 26.31 16.33
N VAL A 208 7.34 27.35 15.69
CA VAL A 208 8.64 27.89 16.08
C VAL A 208 8.42 28.66 17.38
N PRO A 209 8.98 28.23 18.53
CA PRO A 209 8.95 29.04 19.73
C PRO A 209 9.57 30.40 19.40
N PRO A 210 8.97 31.53 19.80
CA PRO A 210 9.56 32.84 19.53
C PRO A 210 10.99 32.84 20.05
N ALA A 211 11.95 33.12 19.14
CA ALA A 211 13.35 33.18 19.50
C ALA A 211 13.52 34.14 20.69
N PRO A 212 14.28 33.76 21.74
CA PRO A 212 14.53 34.68 22.83
C PRO A 212 15.15 35.97 22.27
N PRO A 213 14.73 37.15 22.76
CA PRO A 213 15.28 38.41 22.29
C PRO A 213 16.82 38.37 22.45
N PRO A 214 17.57 38.94 21.48
CA PRO A 214 19.02 38.93 21.56
C PRO A 214 19.48 39.56 22.88
N TYR A 215 20.56 39.02 23.45
CA TYR A 215 21.09 39.44 24.76
C TYR A 215 21.26 40.96 24.86
N ASN A 216 21.63 41.62 23.74
CA ASN A 216 21.75 43.08 23.63
C ASN A 216 20.45 43.83 23.97
N VAL A 217 19.29 43.31 23.56
CA VAL A 217 17.98 43.90 23.83
C VAL A 217 17.63 43.73 25.31
N ILE A 218 17.88 42.55 25.88
CA ILE A 218 17.68 42.29 27.31
C ILE A 218 18.58 43.22 28.15
N THR A 219 19.86 43.34 27.80
CA THR A 219 20.79 44.23 28.50
C THR A 219 20.42 45.70 28.35
N ALA A 220 20.00 46.15 27.16
CA ALA A 220 19.58 47.52 26.95
C ALA A 220 18.32 47.86 27.76
N SER A 221 17.33 46.96 27.79
CA SER A 221 16.13 47.11 28.63
C SER A 221 16.47 47.19 30.11
N ILE A 222 17.39 46.36 30.61
CA ILE A 222 17.84 46.41 32.02
C ILE A 222 18.56 47.75 32.31
N ILE A 223 19.45 48.20 31.42
CA ILE A 223 20.18 49.47 31.59
C ILE A 223 19.20 50.66 31.58
N ILE A 224 18.21 50.67 30.70
CA ILE A 224 17.18 51.73 30.65
C ILE A 224 16.39 51.78 31.97
N VAL A 225 16.00 50.62 32.51
CA VAL A 225 15.28 50.56 33.79
C VAL A 225 16.15 51.05 34.95
N ILE A 226 17.42 50.63 35.01
CA ILE A 226 18.36 51.07 36.07
C ILE A 226 18.61 52.57 35.98
N THR A 227 18.84 53.11 34.78
CA THR A 227 19.08 54.54 34.58
C THR A 227 17.85 55.38 34.93
N PHE A 228 16.64 54.90 34.60
CA PHE A 228 15.40 55.53 35.01
C PHE A 228 15.23 55.54 36.53
N ILE A 229 15.49 54.42 37.21
CA ILE A 229 15.44 54.34 38.68
C ILE A 229 16.47 55.29 39.32
N LEU A 230 17.69 55.36 38.78
CA LEU A 230 18.72 56.29 39.25
C LEU A 230 18.30 57.76 39.05
N ALA A 231 17.70 58.09 37.90
CA ALA A 231 17.19 59.44 37.64
C ALA A 231 16.04 59.82 38.59
N VAL A 232 15.10 58.90 38.86
CA VAL A 232 14.00 59.11 39.82
C VAL A 232 14.52 59.25 41.25
N THR A 233 15.49 58.42 41.66
CA THR A 233 16.07 58.54 43.00
C THR A 233 16.90 59.82 43.18
N LEU A 234 17.62 60.26 42.15
CA LEU A 234 18.35 61.53 42.16
C LEU A 234 17.38 62.72 42.17
N THR A 235 16.33 62.73 41.35
CA THR A 235 15.32 63.81 41.36
C THR A 235 14.56 63.86 42.67
N ALA A 236 14.23 62.73 43.30
CA ALA A 236 13.65 62.68 44.63
C ALA A 236 14.60 63.15 45.75
N ARG A 237 15.92 63.07 45.54
CA ARG A 237 16.95 63.58 46.47
C ARG A 237 17.26 65.06 46.25
N TYR A 238 17.04 65.60 45.05
CA TYR A 238 17.34 66.99 44.68
C TYR A 238 16.12 67.92 44.65
N LEU A 239 14.90 67.40 44.70
CA LEU A 239 13.73 68.19 45.04
C LEU A 239 13.75 68.45 46.56
N PRO A 240 13.83 69.72 47.02
CA PRO A 240 13.71 70.03 48.43
C PRO A 240 12.36 69.53 48.93
N ARG A 241 12.33 68.86 50.09
CA ARG A 241 11.10 68.76 50.88
C ARG A 241 10.67 70.19 51.21
N HIS A 242 9.78 70.77 50.39
CA HIS A 242 8.99 71.92 50.80
C HIS A 242 8.02 71.43 51.88
N VAL A 243 8.49 71.50 53.13
CA VAL A 243 7.65 71.63 54.31
C VAL A 243 7.15 73.08 54.33
N PHE A 244 5.84 73.31 54.49
CA PHE A 244 5.24 74.41 55.26
C PHE A 244 3.73 74.06 55.45
N PRO A 245 3.00 74.61 56.45
CA PRO A 245 2.54 73.90 57.63
C PRO A 245 1.02 73.92 57.84
N HIS A 246 0.56 73.24 58.90
CA HIS A 246 -0.81 73.29 59.44
C HIS A 246 -1.30 74.73 59.75
N CYS A 247 -2.55 75.07 59.37
CA CYS A 247 -3.60 75.57 60.28
C CYS A 247 -5.00 75.72 59.61
N CYS A 248 -6.04 75.63 60.46
CA CYS A 248 -7.45 75.23 60.24
C CYS A 248 -8.43 76.27 59.64
N LYS A 249 -9.53 75.82 58.98
CA LYS A 249 -10.94 75.75 59.51
C LYS A 249 -11.99 75.38 58.42
N ARG A 250 -12.86 74.40 58.78
CA ARG A 250 -14.34 74.23 58.61
C ARG A 250 -15.05 75.11 57.54
N GLN A 251 -15.95 74.63 56.67
CA GLN A 251 -17.30 74.13 56.98
C GLN A 251 -18.06 73.71 55.67
N ASP A 252 -18.92 72.68 55.76
CA ASP A 252 -20.23 72.38 55.10
C ASP A 252 -20.54 72.92 53.68
N SER A 253 -21.34 72.34 52.78
CA SER A 253 -22.13 71.10 52.59
C SER A 253 -22.82 71.25 51.21
N VAL A 254 -23.73 70.34 50.85
CA VAL A 254 -24.65 70.31 49.67
C VAL A 254 -24.05 69.54 48.47
N GLU A 255 -24.30 68.23 48.32
CA GLU A 255 -25.57 67.50 48.07
C GLU A 255 -26.10 67.68 46.64
N GLU A 256 -25.98 66.60 45.85
CA GLU A 256 -27.13 66.07 45.10
C GLU A 256 -26.81 64.64 44.66
N GLY A 257 -27.55 63.70 45.23
CA GLY A 257 -27.67 62.35 44.71
C GLY A 257 -28.97 62.21 43.95
N VAL A 258 -28.98 61.35 42.93
CA VAL A 258 -30.22 60.71 42.47
C VAL A 258 -29.96 59.22 42.33
N LYS A 259 -30.70 58.48 43.14
CA LYS A 259 -30.93 57.03 43.07
C LYS A 259 -32.23 56.81 42.30
N GLU A 260 -32.35 55.70 41.57
CA GLU A 260 -33.65 55.04 41.37
C GLU A 260 -33.42 53.53 41.12
N TYR A 261 -33.65 52.67 42.12
CA TYR A 261 -34.90 51.94 42.48
C TYR A 261 -35.23 50.74 41.56
N THR A 262 -34.83 49.52 41.93
CA THR A 262 -35.60 48.46 42.64
C THR A 262 -36.73 47.78 41.83
N LYS A 263 -36.61 46.46 41.56
CA LYS A 263 -37.59 45.42 41.94
C LYS A 263 -37.14 44.01 41.54
N ALA A 264 -37.17 43.08 42.51
CA ALA A 264 -37.53 41.68 42.27
C ALA A 264 -39.04 41.52 42.49
N PRO A 265 -39.70 40.46 41.97
CA PRO A 265 -39.90 39.30 42.85
C PRO A 265 -39.96 37.91 42.15
N MET A 266 -39.53 36.89 42.90
CA MET A 266 -40.26 35.65 43.24
C MET A 266 -40.78 34.69 42.15
N SER A 267 -40.15 33.50 42.14
CA SER A 267 -40.73 32.13 42.22
C SER A 267 -42.00 31.78 41.41
N SER A 268 -41.84 30.84 40.48
CA SER A 268 -42.69 29.63 40.46
C SER A 268 -41.97 28.43 39.84
N LYS A 269 -42.08 27.34 40.58
CA LYS A 269 -41.83 25.93 40.28
C LYS A 269 -42.66 25.49 39.05
N VAL A 270 -42.12 24.62 38.19
CA VAL A 270 -42.78 23.38 37.70
C VAL A 270 -41.85 22.62 36.73
N THR A 271 -41.79 21.33 37.01
CA THR A 271 -41.24 20.16 36.35
C THR A 271 -41.59 20.02 34.86
N SER A 272 -40.68 19.45 34.06
CA SER A 272 -41.02 18.35 33.13
C SER A 272 -39.76 17.62 32.67
N GLU A 273 -39.61 16.38 33.14
CA GLU A 273 -39.01 15.29 32.36
C GLU A 273 -39.84 15.08 31.08
N THR A 274 -39.22 14.55 30.02
CA THR A 274 -39.63 13.40 29.14
C THR A 274 -38.73 13.50 27.90
N SER A 275 -37.71 12.64 27.71
CA SER A 275 -37.74 11.31 27.09
C SER A 275 -38.20 11.26 25.62
N SER A 276 -37.49 10.42 24.85
CA SER A 276 -37.73 9.88 23.50
C SER A 276 -37.41 10.82 22.33
N VAL A 277 -36.66 10.41 21.30
CA VAL A 277 -36.56 9.08 20.64
C VAL A 277 -35.10 8.69 20.40
#